data_AF-A0A1X1BJP9-F1
#
_entry.id   AF-A0A1X1BJP9-F1
#
_cell.length_a   1.000
_cell.length_b   1.000
_cell.length_c   1.000
_cell.angle_alpha   90.00
_cell.angle_beta   90.00
_cell.angle_gamma   90.00
#
_symmetry.space_group_name_H-M   'P 1'
#
loop_
_entity.id
_entity.type
_entity.pdbx_description
1 polymer ?
#
loop_
_entity_poly.entity_id
_entity_poly.type
_entity_poly.pdbx_seq_one_letter_code
_entity_poly.pdbx_strand_id
1 'polypeptide(L)'
;MTTGAESLSIKGTPLSGRPWKKEARPRRALAKSGGERSAEERNRKKWEDAQAFKNAMKEVAAEAGEAIKQAKERRIERNRKLRERRAKKEANEIKSAGNEVVLVSNKKVAKMTKKARRKLTKVTSEMANILMRKQ
;
A
#
# COMPACT_ATOMS: atom_id res chain seq x y z
N MET A 1 -67.41 -65.34 -6.67
CA MET A 1 -66.25 -65.43 -5.77
C MET A 1 -65.22 -64.42 -6.24
N THR A 2 -65.05 -63.30 -5.53
CA THR A 2 -64.08 -62.25 -5.85
C THR A 2 -62.91 -62.37 -4.89
N THR A 3 -61.88 -63.10 -5.29
CA THR A 3 -60.65 -63.28 -4.53
C THR A 3 -59.51 -62.50 -5.18
N GLY A 4 -58.78 -61.73 -4.38
CA GLY A 4 -57.38 -61.42 -4.68
C GLY A 4 -57.10 -59.98 -5.08
N ALA A 5 -57.25 -59.05 -4.14
CA ALA A 5 -56.34 -57.92 -4.07
C ALA A 5 -54.95 -58.45 -3.68
N GLU A 6 -54.17 -58.92 -4.66
CA GLU A 6 -52.80 -59.37 -4.46
C GLU A 6 -51.82 -58.32 -4.98
N SER A 7 -51.49 -57.38 -4.10
CA SER A 7 -50.25 -56.62 -4.19
C SER A 7 -49.08 -57.53 -3.83
N LEU A 8 -48.30 -57.97 -4.83
CA LEU A 8 -46.97 -58.53 -4.60
C LEU A 8 -45.94 -57.69 -5.35
N SER A 9 -45.42 -56.69 -4.62
CA SER A 9 -44.31 -55.85 -5.03
C SER A 9 -43.05 -56.69 -5.19
N ILE A 10 -42.67 -56.98 -6.43
CA ILE A 10 -41.37 -57.54 -6.75
C ILE A 10 -40.30 -56.49 -6.37
N LYS A 11 -39.28 -56.90 -5.60
CA LYS A 11 -38.14 -56.04 -5.23
C LYS A 11 -37.55 -55.41 -6.50
N GLY A 12 -37.69 -54.08 -6.64
CA GLY A 12 -37.21 -53.32 -7.81
C GLY A 12 -38.31 -52.71 -8.70
N THR A 13 -39.59 -52.84 -8.34
CA THR A 13 -40.70 -52.23 -9.10
C THR A 13 -41.08 -50.87 -8.50
N PRO A 14 -41.03 -49.74 -9.25
CA PRO A 14 -41.46 -48.46 -8.73
C PRO A 14 -43.00 -48.40 -8.63
N LEU A 15 -43.53 -47.99 -7.47
CA LEU A 15 -44.97 -47.87 -7.21
C LEU A 15 -45.66 -46.77 -8.03
N SER A 16 -44.90 -45.78 -8.51
CA SER A 16 -45.35 -44.85 -9.53
C SER A 16 -44.86 -45.40 -10.86
N GLY A 17 -45.69 -45.50 -11.90
CA GLY A 17 -45.39 -46.12 -13.21
C GLY A 17 -44.25 -45.48 -14.03
N ARG A 18 -43.29 -44.81 -13.37
CA ARG A 18 -42.07 -44.25 -13.95
C ARG A 18 -40.93 -45.25 -13.73
N PRO A 19 -40.38 -45.85 -14.80
CA PRO A 19 -39.23 -46.73 -14.68
C PRO A 19 -38.06 -45.98 -14.05
N TRP A 20 -37.40 -46.58 -13.06
CA TRP A 20 -36.04 -46.17 -12.71
C TRP A 20 -35.22 -46.33 -13.98
N LYS A 21 -34.69 -45.23 -14.54
CA LYS A 21 -33.94 -45.27 -15.80
C LYS A 21 -32.84 -46.33 -15.68
N LYS A 22 -33.02 -47.49 -16.33
CA LYS A 22 -32.04 -48.60 -16.35
C LYS A 22 -30.69 -48.17 -16.91
N GLU A 23 -30.62 -47.01 -17.56
CA GLU A 23 -29.41 -46.42 -18.15
C GLU A 23 -28.99 -45.11 -17.47
N ALA A 24 -29.33 -44.89 -16.20
CA ALA A 24 -28.65 -43.86 -15.43
C ALA A 24 -27.21 -44.32 -15.16
N ARG A 25 -26.33 -44.16 -16.16
CA ARG A 25 -24.88 -44.29 -15.96
C ARG A 25 -24.55 -43.47 -14.71
N PRO A 26 -23.90 -44.05 -13.68
CA PRO A 26 -23.50 -43.28 -12.52
C PRO A 26 -22.78 -42.02 -13.01
N ARG A 27 -23.04 -40.84 -12.43
CA ARG A 27 -22.36 -39.60 -12.88
C ARG A 27 -20.83 -39.76 -12.94
N ARG A 28 -20.26 -40.67 -12.13
CA ARG A 28 -18.85 -41.08 -12.17
C ARG A 28 -18.41 -41.79 -13.47
N ALA A 29 -19.30 -42.51 -14.14
CA ALA A 29 -19.01 -43.22 -15.40
C ALA A 29 -18.96 -42.26 -16.60
N LEU A 30 -19.69 -41.14 -16.57
CA LEU A 30 -19.62 -40.08 -17.60
C LEU A 30 -18.35 -39.23 -17.51
N ALA A 31 -17.66 -39.24 -16.37
CA ALA A 31 -16.43 -38.47 -16.18
C ALA A 31 -15.18 -39.13 -16.81
N LYS A 32 -15.29 -40.37 -17.33
CA LYS A 32 -14.16 -41.12 -17.90
C LYS A 32 -13.99 -40.98 -19.41
N SER A 33 -14.92 -40.35 -20.13
CA SER A 33 -14.81 -40.18 -21.58
C SER A 33 -14.49 -38.72 -21.94
N GLY A 34 -13.19 -38.41 -22.04
CA GLY A 34 -12.72 -37.19 -22.72
C GLY A 34 -11.76 -36.34 -21.89
N GLY A 35 -10.47 -36.45 -22.21
CA GLY A 35 -9.45 -35.48 -21.84
C GLY A 35 -8.46 -35.99 -20.77
N GLU A 36 -7.42 -36.68 -21.23
CA GLU A 36 -6.02 -36.88 -20.77
C GLU A 36 -5.48 -36.44 -19.39
N ARG A 37 -6.28 -35.97 -18.42
CA ARG A 37 -5.81 -35.78 -17.03
C ARG A 37 -6.87 -36.17 -16.00
N SER A 38 -6.46 -37.02 -15.06
CA SER A 38 -7.28 -37.44 -13.92
C SER A 38 -7.78 -36.20 -13.16
N ALA A 39 -8.97 -36.26 -12.54
CA ALA A 39 -9.51 -35.15 -11.75
C ALA A 39 -8.53 -34.70 -10.65
N GLU A 40 -7.73 -35.64 -10.14
CA GLU A 40 -6.67 -35.42 -9.16
C GLU A 40 -5.52 -34.57 -9.71
N GLU A 41 -5.08 -34.81 -10.95
CA GLU A 41 -4.02 -34.03 -11.60
C GLU A 41 -4.47 -32.58 -11.87
N ARG A 42 -5.74 -32.37 -12.21
CA ARG A 42 -6.30 -31.02 -12.37
C ARG A 42 -6.32 -30.25 -11.05
N ASN A 43 -6.67 -30.92 -9.96
CA ASN A 43 -6.65 -30.32 -8.63
C ASN A 43 -5.22 -30.02 -8.17
N ARG A 44 -4.28 -30.94 -8.43
CA ARG A 44 -2.86 -30.74 -8.16
C ARG A 44 -2.29 -29.55 -8.93
N LYS A 45 -2.55 -29.48 -10.24
CA LYS A 45 -2.08 -28.36 -11.08
C LYS A 45 -2.63 -27.02 -10.58
N LYS A 46 -3.92 -26.94 -10.24
CA LYS A 46 -4.50 -25.71 -9.65
C LYS A 46 -3.81 -25.29 -8.36
N TRP A 47 -3.45 -26.26 -7.51
CA TRP A 47 -2.73 -25.98 -6.28
C TRP A 47 -1.29 -25.49 -6.56
N GLU A 48 -0.59 -26.13 -7.49
CA GLU A 48 0.76 -25.72 -7.91
C GLU A 48 0.75 -24.30 -8.52
N ASP A 49 -0.21 -24.00 -9.40
CA ASP A 49 -0.40 -22.67 -9.98
C ASP A 49 -0.67 -21.61 -8.90
N ALA A 50 -1.49 -21.94 -7.89
CA ALA A 50 -1.79 -21.05 -6.77
C ALA A 50 -0.56 -20.80 -5.88
N GLN A 51 0.29 -21.81 -5.65
CA GLN A 51 1.55 -21.62 -4.91
C GLN A 51 2.54 -20.77 -5.70
N ALA A 52 2.68 -21.01 -7.00
CA ALA A 52 3.54 -20.23 -7.88
C ALA A 52 3.12 -18.75 -7.86
N PHE A 53 1.82 -18.47 -7.99
CA PHE A 53 1.29 -17.11 -7.91
C PHE A 53 1.56 -16.46 -6.55
N LYS A 54 1.35 -17.19 -5.46
CA LYS A 54 1.62 -16.69 -4.10
C LYS A 54 3.09 -16.34 -3.91
N ASN A 55 4.00 -17.13 -4.45
CA ASN A 55 5.44 -16.86 -4.37
C ASN A 55 5.83 -15.65 -5.23
N ALA A 56 5.33 -15.55 -6.47
CA ALA A 56 5.55 -14.39 -7.32
C ALA A 56 5.04 -13.09 -6.66
N MET A 57 3.87 -13.12 -6.01
CA MET A 57 3.35 -11.97 -5.28
C MET A 57 4.22 -11.57 -4.08
N LYS A 58 4.85 -12.53 -3.39
CA LYS A 58 5.79 -12.24 -2.29
C LYS A 58 7.05 -11.55 -2.81
N GLU A 59 7.59 -12.00 -3.94
CA GLU A 59 8.76 -11.39 -4.57
C GLU A 59 8.46 -9.94 -4.99
N VAL A 60 7.34 -9.72 -5.68
CA VAL A 60 6.89 -8.37 -6.07
C VAL A 60 6.68 -7.48 -4.84
N ALA A 61 6.09 -8.01 -3.77
CA ALA A 61 5.92 -7.25 -2.53
C ALA A 61 7.25 -6.88 -1.86
N ALA A 62 8.24 -7.78 -1.90
CA ALA A 62 9.57 -7.53 -1.37
C ALA A 62 10.28 -6.43 -2.20
N GLU A 63 10.29 -6.55 -3.54
CA GLU A 63 10.87 -5.55 -4.43
C GLU A 63 10.22 -4.17 -4.26
N ALA A 64 8.89 -4.13 -4.19
CA ALA A 64 8.16 -2.88 -3.95
C ALA A 64 8.52 -2.28 -2.59
N GLY A 65 8.66 -3.11 -1.55
CA GLY A 65 9.09 -2.69 -0.22
C GLY A 65 10.49 -2.05 -0.23
N GLU A 66 11.44 -2.66 -0.93
CA GLU A 66 12.79 -2.11 -1.08
C GLU A 66 12.80 -0.79 -1.85
N ALA A 67 12.05 -0.70 -2.95
CA ALA A 67 11.92 0.53 -3.74
C ALA A 67 11.36 1.70 -2.90
N ILE A 68 10.33 1.43 -2.09
CA ILE A 68 9.75 2.43 -1.17
C ILE A 68 10.78 2.87 -0.12
N LYS A 69 11.54 1.93 0.45
CA LYS A 69 12.58 2.22 1.43
C LYS A 69 13.66 3.13 0.84
N GLN A 70 14.19 2.80 -0.34
CA GLN A 70 15.17 3.63 -1.04
C GLN A 70 14.63 5.03 -1.37
N ALA A 71 13.37 5.12 -1.80
CA ALA A 71 12.74 6.41 -2.09
C ALA A 71 12.62 7.29 -0.82
N LYS A 72 12.28 6.68 0.32
CA LYS A 72 12.20 7.37 1.61
C LYS A 72 13.57 7.86 2.07
N GLU A 73 14.61 7.05 1.94
CA GLU A 73 15.99 7.42 2.27
C GLU A 73 16.49 8.61 1.42
N ARG A 74 16.28 8.56 0.09
CA ARG A 74 16.61 9.68 -0.81
C ARG A 74 15.89 10.97 -0.44
N ARG A 75 14.62 10.87 -0.02
CA ARG A 75 13.83 12.03 0.44
C ARG A 75 14.40 12.61 1.73
N ILE A 76 14.78 11.77 2.68
CA ILE A 76 15.40 12.20 3.95
C ILE A 76 16.73 12.90 3.68
N GLU A 77 17.58 12.32 2.84
CA GLU A 77 18.88 12.89 2.48
C GLU A 77 18.72 14.26 1.78
N ARG A 78 17.78 14.37 0.84
CA ARG A 78 17.46 15.65 0.19
C ARG A 78 17.02 16.72 1.19
N ASN A 79 16.14 16.35 2.13
CA ASN A 79 15.67 17.26 3.16
C ASN A 79 16.80 17.69 4.10
N ARG A 80 17.71 16.76 4.45
CA ARG A 80 18.90 17.07 5.24
C ARG A 80 19.80 18.08 4.53
N LYS A 81 20.15 17.83 3.25
CA LYS A 81 20.94 18.76 2.43
C LYS A 81 20.27 20.13 2.32
N LEU A 82 18.94 20.17 2.18
CA LEU A 82 18.18 21.43 2.14
C LEU A 82 18.28 22.19 3.47
N ARG A 83 18.13 21.51 4.61
CA ARG A 83 18.26 22.10 5.95
C ARG A 83 19.67 22.63 6.18
N GLU A 84 20.70 21.87 5.82
CA GLU A 84 22.09 22.31 5.94
C GLU A 84 22.36 23.54 5.05
N ARG A 85 21.83 23.59 3.82
CA ARG A 85 21.93 24.79 2.97
C ARG A 85 21.21 26.00 3.55
N ARG A 86 20.03 25.82 4.16
CA ARG A 86 19.30 26.90 4.84
C ARG A 86 20.07 27.40 6.06
N ALA A 87 20.54 26.49 6.92
CA ALA A 87 21.35 26.84 8.08
C ALA A 87 22.63 27.58 7.70
N LYS A 88 23.31 27.18 6.62
CA LYS A 88 24.46 27.91 6.08
C LYS A 88 24.10 29.32 5.59
N LYS A 89 22.96 29.48 4.92
CA LYS A 89 22.47 30.81 4.51
C LYS A 89 22.17 31.68 5.70
N GLU A 90 21.44 31.16 6.68
CA GLU A 90 21.12 31.86 7.93
C GLU A 90 22.39 32.26 8.70
N ALA A 91 23.37 31.36 8.81
CA ALA A 91 24.65 31.66 9.43
C ALA A 91 25.43 32.75 8.67
N ASN A 92 25.42 32.72 7.34
CA ASN A 92 26.04 33.76 6.52
C ASN A 92 25.31 35.10 6.64
N GLU A 93 23.98 35.09 6.72
CA GLU A 93 23.17 36.29 6.96
C GLU A 93 23.47 36.89 8.34
N ILE A 94 23.59 36.05 9.39
CA ILE A 94 24.02 36.48 10.74
C ILE A 94 25.44 37.06 10.70
N LYS A 95 26.38 36.36 10.06
CA LYS A 95 27.77 36.82 9.94
C LYS A 95 27.88 38.13 9.16
N SER A 96 27.07 38.29 8.10
CA SER A 96 27.01 39.51 7.29
C SER A 96 26.27 40.65 7.97
N ALA A 97 25.32 40.37 8.88
CA ALA A 97 24.61 41.40 9.63
C ALA A 97 25.48 42.07 10.71
N GLY A 98 26.56 41.40 11.16
CA GLY A 98 27.48 41.96 12.16
C GLY A 98 26.79 42.31 13.48
N ASN A 99 27.31 43.32 14.21
CA ASN A 99 26.72 43.85 15.45
C ASN A 99 25.50 44.78 15.21
N GLU A 100 25.12 45.06 13.97
CA GLU A 100 24.02 45.97 13.63
C GLU A 100 22.69 45.19 13.45
N VAL A 101 22.30 44.41 14.44
CA VAL A 101 21.02 43.70 14.42
C VAL A 101 19.96 44.58 15.08
N VAL A 102 19.25 45.35 14.27
CA VAL A 102 18.13 46.17 14.76
C VAL A 102 16.83 45.38 14.69
N LEU A 103 16.27 45.03 15.84
CA LEU A 103 14.93 44.46 15.96
C LEU A 103 13.90 45.33 15.22
N VAL A 104 13.19 44.73 14.26
CA VAL A 104 12.20 45.42 13.41
C VAL A 104 11.06 46.06 14.22
N SER A 105 10.79 45.54 15.43
CA SER A 105 9.79 46.07 16.38
C SER A 105 10.25 47.30 17.17
N ASN A 106 11.50 47.75 17.02
CA ASN A 106 12.02 48.89 17.76
C ASN A 106 11.35 50.20 17.30
N LYS A 107 10.87 51.02 18.25
CA LYS A 107 10.27 52.34 17.98
C LYS A 107 11.18 53.21 17.09
N LYS A 108 12.51 53.04 17.16
CA LYS A 108 13.47 53.72 16.28
C LYS A 108 13.33 53.30 14.80
N VAL A 109 13.14 52.00 14.52
CA VAL A 109 12.91 51.49 13.16
C VAL A 109 11.54 51.91 12.62
N ALA A 110 10.53 51.95 13.49
CA ALA A 110 9.19 52.43 13.13
C ALA A 110 9.16 53.91 12.74
N LYS A 111 10.14 54.72 13.19
CA LYS A 111 10.30 56.13 12.83
C LYS A 111 11.17 56.35 11.57
N MET A 112 11.84 55.32 11.05
CA MET A 112 12.68 55.44 9.85
C MET A 112 11.85 55.55 8.57
N THR A 113 12.41 56.20 7.54
CA THR A 113 11.82 56.24 6.20
C THR A 113 11.82 54.87 5.52
N LYS A 114 10.90 54.63 4.58
CA LYS A 114 10.80 53.35 3.83
C LYS A 114 12.10 52.98 3.11
N LYS A 115 12.84 53.98 2.60
CA LYS A 115 14.15 53.80 1.96
C LYS A 115 15.21 53.34 2.97
N ALA A 116 15.24 53.93 4.16
CA ALA A 116 16.18 53.56 5.20
C ALA A 116 15.88 52.15 5.77
N ARG A 117 14.59 51.80 5.95
CA ARG A 117 14.20 50.45 6.40
C ARG A 117 14.56 49.33 5.41
N ARG A 118 14.62 49.63 4.11
CA ARG A 118 15.05 48.67 3.08
C ARG A 118 16.53 48.32 3.16
N LYS A 119 17.37 49.17 3.77
CA LYS A 119 18.80 48.92 3.97
C LYS A 119 19.10 48.07 5.21
N LEU A 120 18.11 47.89 6.11
CA LEU A 120 18.26 47.05 7.30
C LEU A 120 18.08 45.57 6.94
N THR A 121 18.97 44.73 7.44
CA THR A 121 18.87 43.27 7.34
C THR A 121 17.69 42.81 8.20
N LYS A 122 16.69 42.16 7.58
CA LYS A 122 15.53 41.63 8.30
C LYS A 122 15.92 40.35 9.02
N VAL A 123 16.22 40.46 10.31
CA VAL A 123 16.51 39.32 11.17
C VAL A 123 15.22 38.90 11.89
N THR A 124 14.95 37.60 12.00
CA THR A 124 13.80 37.09 12.77
C THR A 124 14.01 37.34 14.27
N SER A 125 12.92 37.41 15.05
CA SER A 125 12.99 37.67 16.49
C SER A 125 13.84 36.65 17.26
N GLU A 126 13.83 35.37 16.83
CA GLU A 126 14.65 34.31 17.43
C GLU A 126 16.15 34.54 17.17
N MET A 127 16.52 34.93 15.95
CA MET A 127 17.91 35.20 15.58
C MET A 127 18.46 36.44 16.29
N ALA A 128 17.62 37.48 16.47
CA ALA A 128 17.98 38.67 17.23
C ALA A 128 18.27 38.36 18.71
N ASN A 129 17.48 37.46 19.32
CA ASN A 129 17.71 37.03 20.72
C ASN A 129 19.03 36.26 20.90
N ILE A 130 19.42 35.43 19.92
CA ILE A 130 20.70 34.70 19.95
C ILE A 130 21.89 35.66 19.85
N LEU A 131 21.79 36.69 19.01
CA LEU A 131 22.81 37.73 18.84
C LEU A 131 22.94 38.63 20.07
N MET A 132 21.83 39.04 20.68
CA MET A 132 21.81 39.90 21.87
C MET A 132 22.29 39.17 23.14
N ARG A 133 22.26 37.82 23.19
CA ARG A 133 22.78 37.01 24.31
C ARG A 133 24.30 36.82 24.30
N LYS A 134 24.97 37.13 23.18
CA LYS A 134 26.43 36.99 23.04
C LYS A 134 27.22 38.25 23.44
N GLN A 135 26.54 39.31 23.86
CA GLN A 135 27.14 40.50 24.47
C GLN A 135 27.19 40.38 25.99
#